data_AF-A0A1E7FVZ9-F1
#
_entry.id   AF-A0A1E7FVZ9-F1
#
_cell.length_a   1.000
_cell.length_b   1.000
_cell.length_c   1.000
_cell.angle_alpha   90.00
_cell.angle_beta   90.00
_cell.angle_gamma   90.00
#
_symmetry.space_group_name_H-M   'P 1'
#
loop_
_entity.id
_entity.type
_entity.pdbx_description
1 polymer ?
#
loop_
_entity_poly.entity_id
_entity_poly.type
_entity_poly.pdbx_seq_one_letter_code
_entity_poly.pdbx_strand_id
1 'polypeptide(L)' 'MRDRGTTCDICILEFEVGDEVAWSPNLHCSHTFHKDCILDWLMRKPTCPNCRLDYLKGKNDEVV' A
#
# COMPACT_ATOMS: atom_id res chain seq x y z
N MET A 1 16.97 -8.89 14.70
CA MET A 1 15.54 -9.14 14.39
C MET A 1 14.99 -7.87 13.78
N ARG A 2 14.82 -7.82 12.46
CA ARG A 2 14.26 -6.64 11.77
C ARG A 2 12.76 -6.90 11.61
N ASP A 3 11.96 -6.16 12.36
CA ASP A 3 10.50 -6.15 12.30
C ASP A 3 10.02 -5.88 10.87
N ARG A 4 9.32 -6.84 10.26
CA ARG A 4 8.86 -6.78 8.85
C ARG A 4 7.43 -6.22 8.71
N GLY A 5 7.05 -5.29 9.58
CA GLY A 5 5.69 -4.72 9.58
C GLY A 5 5.63 -3.23 9.83
N THR A 6 6.76 -2.59 10.13
CA THR A 6 6.82 -1.19 10.56
C THR A 6 7.60 -0.30 9.60
N THR A 7 7.89 -0.76 8.37
CA THR A 7 8.68 -0.01 7.40
C THR A 7 7.91 0.14 6.09
N CYS A 8 7.91 1.34 5.52
CA CYS A 8 7.39 1.59 4.20
C CYS A 8 8.36 1.07 3.14
N ASP A 9 7.93 0.12 2.31
CA ASP A 9 8.78 -0.50 1.28
C ASP A 9 9.09 0.44 0.08
N ILE A 10 8.43 1.61 0.02
CA ILE A 10 8.65 2.61 -1.04
C ILE A 10 9.83 3.51 -0.69
N CYS A 11 9.83 4.11 0.50
CA CYS A 11 10.91 4.99 0.97
C CYS A 11 11.94 4.28 1.85
N ILE A 12 11.67 3.03 2.26
CA ILE A 12 12.53 2.20 3.12
C ILE A 12 12.75 2.87 4.49
N LEU A 13 11.74 3.59 4.99
CA LEU A 13 11.73 4.26 6.30
C LEU A 13 10.71 3.62 7.24
N GLU A 14 11.02 3.64 8.52
CA GLU A 14 10.13 3.17 9.59
C GLU A 14 8.93 4.12 9.73
N PHE A 15 7.76 3.59 10.08
CA PHE A 15 6.57 4.37 10.38
C PHE A 15 6.71 4.97 11.77
N GLU A 16 6.47 6.28 11.90
CA GLU A 16 6.51 6.99 13.17
C GLU A 16 5.10 7.40 13.63
N VAL A 17 4.97 7.71 14.92
CA VAL A 17 3.70 8.18 15.47
C VAL A 17 3.40 9.56 14.88
N GLY A 18 2.34 9.66 14.10
CA GLY A 18 1.95 10.88 13.39
C GLY A 18 2.07 10.76 11.87
N ASP A 19 2.72 9.72 11.36
CA ASP A 19 2.75 9.46 9.93
C ASP A 19 1.37 9.08 9.39
N GLU A 20 1.02 9.67 8.25
CA GLU A 20 -0.15 9.25 7.50
C GLU A 20 0.19 7.99 6.70
N VAL A 21 -0.48 6.89 7.02
CA VAL A 21 -0.35 5.62 6.30
C VAL A 21 -1.62 5.27 5.54
N ALA A 22 -1.47 4.52 4.45
CA ALA A 22 -2.56 4.07 3.62
C ALA A 22 -2.44 2.56 3.33
N TRP A 23 -3.58 1.89 3.34
CA TRP A 23 -3.75 0.48 2.99
C TRP A 23 -4.68 0.35 1.78
N SER A 24 -4.49 -0.72 1.02
CA SER A 24 -5.37 -1.01 -0.10
C SER A 24 -6.74 -1.50 0.38
N PRO A 25 -7.85 -1.10 -0.26
CA PRO A 25 -9.17 -1.73 -0.08
C PRO A 25 -9.24 -3.19 -0.56
N ASN A 26 -8.24 -3.66 -1.31
CA ASN A 26 -8.15 -5.04 -1.79
C ASN A 26 -7.85 -6.00 -0.63
N LEU A 27 -8.79 -6.90 -0.33
CA LEU A 27 -8.65 -7.90 0.74
C LEU A 27 -7.46 -8.86 0.54
N HIS A 28 -6.99 -9.01 -0.69
CA HIS A 28 -5.82 -9.83 -1.02
C HIS A 28 -4.49 -9.06 -0.89
N CYS A 29 -4.54 -7.80 -0.44
CA CYS A 29 -3.36 -6.98 -0.20
C CYS A 29 -3.40 -6.38 1.21
N SER A 30 -2.47 -6.83 2.04
CA SER A 30 -2.31 -6.38 3.44
C SER A 30 -1.06 -5.51 3.62
N HIS A 31 -0.64 -4.80 2.57
CA HIS A 31 0.56 -3.95 2.60
C HIS A 31 0.22 -2.51 2.95
N THR A 32 1.02 -1.94 3.84
CA THR A 32 0.87 -0.58 4.34
C THR A 32 2.04 0.28 3.86
N PHE A 33 1.75 1.51 3.47
CA PHE A 33 2.75 2.47 3.01
C PHE A 33 2.43 3.85 3.55
N HIS A 34 3.40 4.76 3.55
CA HIS A 34 3.11 6.18 3.77
C HIS A 34 2.16 6.66 2.68
N LYS A 35 1.16 7.46 3.07
CA LYS A 35 0.14 8.02 2.20
C LYS A 35 0.75 8.73 1.01
N ASP A 36 1.70 9.64 1.24
CA ASP A 36 2.43 10.33 0.16
C ASP A 36 3.20 9.37 -0.75
N CYS A 37 3.87 8.37 -0.17
CA CYS A 37 4.65 7.41 -0.95
C CYS A 37 3.77 6.58 -1.88
N ILE A 38 2.64 6.07 -1.38
CA ILE A 38 1.73 5.29 -2.21
C ILE A 38 0.98 6.17 -3.20
N LEU A 39 0.67 7.43 -2.85
CA LEU A 39 0.06 8.36 -3.80
C LEU A 39 0.98 8.64 -5.00
N ASP A 40 2.28 8.91 -4.79
CA ASP A 40 3.23 9.09 -5.90
C ASP A 40 3.34 7.83 -6.78
N TRP A 41 3.35 6.66 -6.13
CA TRP A 41 3.38 5.39 -6.84
C TRP A 41 2.12 5.17 -7.70
N LEU A 42 0.94 5.44 -7.14
CA LEU A 42 -0.35 5.28 -7.82
C LEU A 42 -0.52 6.24 -9.00
N MET A 43 0.13 7.41 -8.98
CA MET A 43 0.18 8.30 -10.13
C MET A 43 0.87 7.67 -11.34
N ARG A 44 1.76 6.69 -11.12
CA ARG A 44 2.47 5.97 -12.19
C ARG A 44 1.84 4.63 -12.51
N LYS A 45 1.46 3.86 -11.48
CA LYS A 45 0.89 2.51 -11.60
C LYS A 45 -0.16 2.25 -10.52
N PRO A 46 -1.39 1.85 -10.88
CA PRO A 46 -2.46 1.55 -9.91
C PRO A 46 -2.29 0.18 -9.21
N THR A 47 -1.06 -0.29 -9.00
CA THR A 47 -0.75 -1.62 -8.46
C THR A 47 0.09 -1.51 -7.20
N CYS A 48 -0.12 -2.38 -6.22
CA CYS A 48 0.70 -2.46 -5.02
C CYS A 48 2.16 -2.81 -5.37
N PRO A 49 3.17 -2.09 -4.84
CA PRO A 49 4.59 -2.38 -5.12
C PRO A 49 5.04 -3.75 -4.61
N ASN A 50 4.39 -4.28 -3.57
CA ASN A 50 4.77 -5.55 -2.94
C ASN A 50 4.12 -6.77 -3.61
N CYS A 51 2.79 -6.83 -3.66
CA CYS A 51 2.08 -7.97 -4.25
C CYS A 51 1.73 -7.81 -5.74
N ARG A 52 1.94 -6.64 -6.33
CA ARG A 52 1.59 -6.31 -7.73
C ARG A 52 0.10 -6.46 -8.07
N LEU A 53 -0.76 -6.65 -7.06
CA LEU A 53 -2.21 -6.64 -7.22
C LEU A 53 -2.69 -5.20 -7.41
N ASP A 54 -3.84 -5.05 -8.06
CA ASP A 54 -4.49 -3.75 -8.19
C ASP A 54 -4.80 -3.18 -6.79
N TYR A 55 -4.24 -2.00 -6.52
CA TYR A 55 -4.29 -1.40 -5.19
C TYR A 55 -5.68 -0.83 -4.90
N LEU A 56 -6.40 -0.39 -5.93
CA LEU A 56 -7.70 0.26 -5.83
C LEU A 56 -8.87 -0.71 -6.04
N LYS A 57 -8.60 -1.98 -6.38
CA LYS A 57 -9.63 -3.00 -6.58
C LYS A 57 -10.41 -3.29 -5.29
N GLY A 58 -11.55 -2.62 -5.17
CA GLY A 58 -12.55 -2.85 -4.13
C GLY A 58 -13.44 -4.06 -4.41
N LYS A 59 -14.17 -4.52 -3.40
CA LYS A 59 -15.07 -5.69 -3.36
C LYS A 59 -16.24 -5.71 -4.40
N ASN A 60 -16.22 -4.94 -5.47
CA ASN A 60 -17.39 -4.78 -6.37
C ASN A 60 -17.05 -4.72 -7.87
N ASP A 61 -16.12 -5.56 -8.34
CA ASP A 61 -15.81 -5.73 -9.77
C ASP A 61 -16.22 -7.13 -10.29
N GLU A 62 -17.22 -7.74 -9.64
CA GLU A 62 -17.93 -8.92 -10.14
C GLU A 62 -19.39 -8.50 -10.41
N VAL A 63 -19.56 -7.70 -11.47
CA VAL A 63 -20.88 -7.45 -12.10
C VAL A 63 -20.77 -7.70 -13.60
N VAL A 64 -20.52 -8.95 -13.99
CA VAL A 64 -20.97 -9.50 -15.29
C VAL A 64 -21.30 -10.98 -15.14
#